data_AF-A0A512CC19-F1
#
_entry.id   AF-A0A512CC19-F1
#
_cell.length_a   1.000
_cell.length_b   1.000
_cell.length_c   1.000
_cell.angle_alpha   90.00
_cell.angle_beta   90.00
_cell.angle_gamma   90.00
#
_symmetry.space_group_name_H-M   'P 1'
#
loop_
_entity.id
_entity.type
_entity.pdbx_description
1 polymer ?
#
loop_
_entity_poly.entity_id
_entity_poly.type
_entity_poly.pdbx_seq_one_letter_code
_entity_poly.pdbx_strand_id
1 'polypeptide(L)'
;MKKYLMSLILIALVQVAFAAPIMPDDKPLNDSIIVEFGQSGKMVFVIDNPDDFERLKNMDINQIIKELDLPTSTKDGELTVVEIKQKDGHREIVTIYEDIDETEVTVGRYKVIVDETGNRTKVKLITGPKKEKDPDFRTYINTDIGINTLFENGNIPGDGNAYSPKGWGSWNIGWNWMASQKLSKGRYWDFGLGLSWYNFKLDNPNYQILGTEDGVAFVNRTDVNGFKSKVSASYLNVLTMYRLDFGKLNDSGRDGLRVAIGPYAGYRLGGRSKFVYRELGGSGRKKDKTSAGSYLNNVRFGIRGEIGFRSITFFSTYDFNPLFQQPLNPNLHPFSFGLVF
;
A
#
# COMPACT_ATOMS: atom_id res chain seq x y z
N MET A 1 34.31 41.19 -4.78
CA MET A 1 33.97 40.22 -5.86
C MET A 1 33.16 39.02 -5.34
N LYS A 2 33.49 38.43 -4.17
CA LYS A 2 32.72 37.36 -3.49
C LYS A 2 31.18 37.54 -3.51
N LYS A 3 30.66 38.69 -3.03
CA LYS A 3 29.21 38.94 -2.91
C LYS A 3 28.43 38.92 -4.24
N TYR A 4 29.05 39.39 -5.33
CA TYR A 4 28.41 39.42 -6.65
C TYR A 4 28.43 38.06 -7.34
N LEU A 5 29.51 37.29 -7.18
CA LEU A 5 29.61 35.92 -7.68
C LEU A 5 28.59 35.00 -6.98
N MET A 6 28.43 35.18 -5.66
CA MET A 6 27.45 34.46 -4.85
C MET A 6 26.01 34.79 -5.27
N SER A 7 25.70 36.08 -5.50
CA SER A 7 24.41 36.49 -6.03
C SER A 7 24.15 35.89 -7.42
N LEU A 8 25.16 35.81 -8.29
CA LEU A 8 25.03 35.21 -9.62
C LEU A 8 24.80 33.70 -9.56
N ILE A 9 25.49 32.98 -8.68
CA ILE A 9 25.31 31.54 -8.48
C ILE A 9 23.94 31.24 -7.86
N LEU A 10 23.50 32.04 -6.90
CA LEU A 10 22.17 31.92 -6.30
C LEU A 10 21.07 32.20 -7.34
N ILE A 11 21.20 33.27 -8.13
CA ILE A 11 20.26 33.59 -9.23
C ILE A 11 20.26 32.46 -10.27
N ALA A 12 21.42 31.90 -10.62
CA ALA A 12 21.50 30.78 -11.56
C ALA A 12 20.86 29.50 -11.01
N LEU A 13 21.05 29.18 -9.73
CA LEU A 13 20.39 28.04 -9.06
C LEU A 13 18.87 28.22 -8.98
N VAL A 14 18.42 29.43 -8.64
CA VAL A 14 17.00 29.79 -8.64
C VAL A 14 16.44 29.71 -10.05
N GLN A 15 17.12 30.20 -11.09
CA GLN A 15 16.65 30.09 -12.48
C GLN A 15 16.59 28.64 -12.99
N VAL A 16 17.53 27.78 -12.57
CA VAL A 16 17.52 26.35 -12.91
C VAL A 16 16.42 25.60 -12.15
N ALA A 17 16.09 26.03 -10.93
CA ALA A 17 14.99 25.47 -10.14
C ALA A 17 13.60 25.97 -10.60
N PHE A 18 13.53 27.20 -11.16
CA PHE A 18 12.28 27.94 -11.43
C PHE A 18 12.20 28.48 -12.86
N ALA A 19 12.33 27.63 -13.89
CA ALA A 19 12.19 28.05 -15.29
C ALA A 19 10.76 28.55 -15.62
N ALA A 20 10.47 29.82 -15.31
CA ALA A 20 9.38 30.65 -15.82
C ALA A 20 9.83 32.13 -15.79
N PRO A 21 9.38 32.99 -16.74
CA PRO A 21 9.87 34.36 -16.85
C PRO A 21 9.31 35.24 -15.71
N ILE A 22 10.19 35.89 -14.96
CA ILE A 22 9.83 36.88 -13.93
C ILE A 22 10.05 38.29 -14.51
N MET A 23 8.98 39.07 -14.63
CA MET A 23 9.06 40.53 -14.84
C MET A 23 9.35 41.23 -13.49
N PRO A 24 10.04 42.37 -13.47
CA PRO A 24 10.33 43.08 -12.23
C PRO A 24 9.05 43.74 -11.70
N ASP A 25 8.71 43.45 -10.45
CA ASP A 25 7.65 44.15 -9.71
C ASP A 25 8.24 44.72 -8.42
N ASP A 26 7.84 45.94 -8.09
CA ASP A 26 8.47 46.83 -7.12
C ASP A 26 8.46 46.28 -5.68
N LYS A 27 9.53 46.57 -4.93
CA LYS A 27 9.69 46.19 -3.52
C LYS A 27 8.74 46.97 -2.60
N PRO A 28 8.08 46.32 -1.63
CA PRO A 28 7.80 46.96 -0.35
C PRO A 28 9.07 46.90 0.54
N LEU A 29 9.36 48.00 1.24
CA LEU A 29 10.30 48.01 2.36
C LEU A 29 9.67 47.21 3.51
N ASN A 30 10.29 46.10 3.90
CA ASN A 30 9.87 45.32 5.07
C ASN A 30 10.81 45.61 6.25
N ASP A 31 10.23 45.77 7.44
CA ASP A 31 10.96 45.92 8.68
C ASP A 31 11.57 44.57 9.10
N SER A 32 12.85 44.57 9.44
CA SER A 32 13.59 43.37 9.84
C SER A 32 13.93 43.40 11.32
N ILE A 33 13.66 42.31 12.03
CA ILE A 33 14.05 42.15 13.43
C ILE A 33 15.34 41.34 13.48
N ILE A 34 16.38 41.94 14.05
CA ILE A 34 17.67 41.28 14.26
C ILE A 34 17.75 40.88 15.73
N VAL A 35 17.78 39.57 15.98
CA VAL A 35 18.00 39.00 17.31
C VAL A 35 19.44 38.48 17.37
N GLU A 36 20.26 39.12 18.18
CA GLU A 36 21.65 38.71 18.41
C GLU A 36 21.74 37.75 19.59
N PHE A 37 22.51 36.67 19.46
CA PHE A 37 22.71 35.68 20.53
C PHE A 37 24.15 35.17 20.56
N GLY A 38 24.71 35.02 21.77
CA GLY A 38 26.10 34.60 21.96
C GLY A 38 27.13 35.66 21.56
N GLN A 39 28.32 35.24 21.11
CA GLN A 39 29.40 36.14 20.71
C GLN A 39 29.36 36.55 19.22
N SER A 40 28.62 35.82 18.37
CA SER A 40 28.57 36.07 16.92
C SER A 40 27.25 35.68 16.24
N GLY A 41 26.29 35.06 16.94
CA GLY A 41 25.04 34.61 16.34
C GLY A 41 24.08 35.76 16.05
N LYS A 42 23.55 35.83 14.83
CA LYS A 42 22.47 36.76 14.45
C LYS A 42 21.34 35.99 13.78
N MET A 43 20.12 36.20 14.24
CA MET A 43 18.90 35.68 13.63
C MET A 43 18.12 36.86 13.07
N VAL A 44 17.82 36.85 11.78
CA VAL A 44 17.09 37.94 11.11
C VAL A 44 15.70 37.44 10.74
N PHE A 45 14.68 38.02 11.34
CA PHE A 45 13.29 37.78 11.00
C PHE A 45 12.80 38.88 10.08
N VAL A 46 12.40 38.51 8.87
CA VAL A 46 11.67 39.39 7.97
C VAL A 46 10.19 39.08 8.17
N ILE A 47 9.45 40.06 8.67
CA ILE A 47 8.04 39.87 9.05
C ILE A 47 7.19 40.77 8.15
N ASP A 48 6.32 40.14 7.37
CA ASP A 48 5.47 40.84 6.40
C ASP A 48 4.12 41.27 6.98
N ASN A 49 3.71 40.70 8.14
CA ASN A 49 2.42 40.95 8.78
C ASN A 49 2.57 41.14 10.31
N PRO A 50 2.01 42.20 10.92
CA PRO A 50 2.01 42.38 12.38
C PRO A 50 1.38 41.23 13.18
N ASP A 51 0.48 40.42 12.60
CA ASP A 51 -0.05 39.23 13.28
C ASP A 51 0.99 38.11 13.41
N ASP A 52 1.89 37.99 12.42
CA ASP A 52 2.99 37.02 12.45
C ASP A 52 4.07 37.42 13.47
N PHE A 53 4.18 38.72 13.77
CA PHE A 53 5.01 39.23 14.85
C PHE A 53 4.53 38.78 16.24
N GLU A 54 3.23 38.87 16.52
CA GLU A 54 2.68 38.40 17.80
C GLU A 54 2.78 36.88 17.95
N ARG A 55 2.75 36.13 16.85
CA ARG A 55 3.05 34.69 16.87
C ARG A 55 4.50 34.40 17.22
N LEU A 56 5.44 35.09 16.57
CA LEU A 56 6.88 34.96 16.82
C LEU A 56 7.24 35.28 18.28
N LYS A 57 6.63 36.31 18.87
CA LYS A 57 6.83 36.69 20.28
C LYS A 57 6.45 35.59 21.26
N ASN A 58 5.52 34.70 20.86
CA ASN A 58 5.01 33.61 21.69
C ASN A 58 5.65 32.25 21.36
N MET A 59 6.58 32.16 20.41
CA MET A 59 7.28 30.92 20.06
C MET A 59 8.56 30.73 20.89
N ASP A 60 8.79 29.51 21.36
CA ASP A 60 10.04 29.11 22.03
C ASP A 60 11.13 28.85 20.97
N ILE A 61 12.34 29.38 21.16
CA ILE A 61 13.51 29.17 20.28
C ILE A 61 13.77 27.68 20.04
N ASN A 62 13.55 26.83 21.05
CA ASN A 62 13.73 25.38 20.91
C ASN A 62 12.70 24.72 19.99
N GLN A 63 11.48 25.28 19.91
CA GLN A 63 10.46 24.82 18.97
C GLN A 63 10.81 25.23 17.54
N ILE A 64 11.32 26.45 17.34
CA ILE A 64 11.77 26.95 16.04
C ILE A 64 12.90 26.06 15.48
N ILE A 65 13.91 25.74 16.29
CA ILE A 65 15.02 24.87 15.89
C ILE A 65 14.54 23.45 15.54
N LYS A 66 13.55 22.93 16.28
CA LYS A 66 12.99 21.59 16.09
C LYS A 66 12.10 21.48 14.85
N GLU A 67 11.37 22.54 14.50
CA GLU A 67 10.56 22.60 13.28
C GLU A 67 11.41 22.82 12.02
N LEU A 68 12.51 23.57 12.13
CA LEU A 68 13.40 23.86 11.01
C LEU A 68 14.38 22.72 10.67
N ASP A 69 14.43 21.64 11.48
CA ASP A 69 15.29 20.47 11.29
C ASP A 69 16.76 20.84 10.95
N LEU A 70 17.26 21.88 11.62
CA LEU A 70 18.56 22.46 11.27
C LEU A 70 19.69 21.51 11.67
N PRO A 71 20.66 21.26 10.77
CA PRO A 71 21.83 20.46 11.12
C PRO A 71 22.63 21.18 12.20
N THR A 72 22.99 20.46 13.26
CA THR A 72 23.83 20.97 14.34
C THR A 72 25.23 21.22 13.79
N SER A 73 25.60 22.48 13.55
CA SER A 73 26.94 22.82 13.06
C SER A 73 27.97 22.64 14.18
N THR A 74 29.01 21.85 13.88
CA THR A 74 30.17 21.63 14.76
C THR A 74 31.41 22.39 14.29
N LYS A 75 31.25 23.41 13.43
CA LYS A 75 32.34 24.14 12.80
C LYS A 75 32.15 25.66 12.90
N ASP A 76 33.26 26.39 12.98
CA ASP A 76 33.40 27.84 13.25
C ASP A 76 32.83 28.79 12.15
N GLY A 77 31.98 28.31 11.23
CA GLY A 77 31.41 29.09 10.13
C GLY A 77 30.03 29.72 10.42
N GLU A 78 29.61 30.66 9.57
CA GLU A 78 28.30 31.30 9.65
C GLU A 78 27.23 30.47 8.93
N LEU A 79 26.12 30.16 9.61
CA LEU A 79 24.98 29.45 9.04
C LEU A 79 23.82 30.43 8.83
N THR A 80 23.41 30.61 7.57
CA THR A 80 22.21 31.38 7.19
C THR A 80 21.12 30.43 6.73
N VAL A 81 19.93 30.56 7.32
CA VAL A 81 18.74 29.79 6.94
C VAL A 81 17.71 30.75 6.38
N VAL A 82 17.22 30.47 5.17
CA VAL A 82 16.21 31.28 4.48
C VAL A 82 15.01 30.39 4.15
N GLU A 83 13.84 30.74 4.68
CA GLU A 83 12.57 30.14 4.25
C GLU A 83 12.03 30.93 3.05
N ILE A 84 11.85 30.26 1.91
CA ILE A 84 11.24 30.83 0.71
C ILE A 84 9.82 30.32 0.61
N LYS A 85 8.85 31.24 0.68
CA LYS A 85 7.42 30.95 0.49
C LYS A 85 6.99 31.33 -0.91
N GLN A 86 6.58 30.35 -1.70
CA GLN A 86 6.06 30.57 -3.06
C GLN A 86 4.57 30.93 -3.03
N LYS A 87 4.08 31.61 -4.08
CA LYS A 87 2.68 32.02 -4.23
C LYS A 87 1.69 30.84 -4.19
N ASP A 88 2.13 29.64 -4.55
CA ASP A 88 1.33 28.40 -4.49
C ASP A 88 1.27 27.76 -3.08
N GLY A 89 1.85 28.40 -2.06
CA GLY A 89 1.86 27.91 -0.68
C GLY A 89 2.96 26.88 -0.38
N HIS A 90 3.75 26.49 -1.39
CA HIS A 90 4.95 25.69 -1.20
C HIS A 90 6.03 26.47 -0.43
N ARG A 91 6.58 25.84 0.60
CA ARG A 91 7.66 26.37 1.44
C ARG A 91 8.94 25.58 1.15
N GLU A 92 10.04 26.27 0.91
CA GLU A 92 11.33 25.64 0.68
C GLU A 92 12.39 26.30 1.55
N ILE A 93 13.17 25.48 2.25
CA ILE A 93 14.24 25.95 3.14
C ILE A 93 15.54 25.93 2.35
N VAL A 94 16.22 27.06 2.32
CA VAL A 94 17.56 27.23 1.78
C VAL A 94 18.52 27.39 2.95
N THR A 95 19.55 26.56 3.00
CA THR A 95 20.59 26.64 4.03
C THR A 95 21.90 27.01 3.38
N ILE A 96 22.55 28.06 3.87
CA ILE A 96 23.85 28.54 3.40
C ILE A 96 24.81 28.44 4.58
N TYR A 97 25.88 27.68 4.43
CA TYR A 97 26.97 27.62 5.37
C TYR A 97 28.19 28.27 4.72
N GLU A 98 28.73 29.31 5.35
CA GLU A 98 29.91 30.03 4.87
C GLU A 98 31.05 29.91 5.89
N ASP A 99 32.16 29.32 5.44
CA ASP A 99 33.44 29.25 6.13
C ASP A 99 34.46 30.12 5.37
N ILE A 100 35.64 30.33 5.95
CA ILE A 100 36.71 31.17 5.37
C ILE A 100 37.03 30.72 3.94
N ASP A 101 37.13 29.40 3.73
CA ASP A 101 37.58 28.80 2.48
C ASP A 101 36.52 27.94 1.77
N GLU A 102 35.34 27.71 2.36
CA GLU A 102 34.29 26.86 1.78
C GLU A 102 32.90 27.46 1.98
N THR A 103 32.08 27.45 0.93
CA THR A 103 30.67 27.86 1.01
C THR A 103 29.78 26.73 0.53
N GLU A 104 28.86 26.26 1.39
CA GLU A 104 27.87 25.26 1.06
C GLU A 104 26.47 25.88 0.96
N VAL A 105 25.77 25.66 -0.14
CA VAL A 105 24.37 26.07 -0.34
C VAL A 105 23.52 24.83 -0.56
N THR A 106 22.53 24.61 0.30
CA THR A 106 21.60 23.48 0.20
C THR A 106 20.18 23.99 -0.07
N VAL A 107 19.57 23.50 -1.16
CA VAL A 107 18.18 23.77 -1.57
C VAL A 107 17.50 22.44 -1.85
N GLY A 108 16.60 22.02 -0.97
CA GLY A 108 15.90 20.74 -1.08
C GLY A 108 16.87 19.56 -1.17
N ARG A 109 16.94 18.89 -2.32
CA ARG A 109 17.89 17.78 -2.56
C ARG A 109 19.22 18.21 -3.16
N TYR A 110 19.39 19.47 -3.54
CA TYR A 110 20.61 19.95 -4.20
C TYR A 110 21.51 20.60 -3.16
N LYS A 111 22.78 20.19 -3.13
CA LYS A 111 23.84 20.82 -2.35
C LYS A 111 24.92 21.29 -3.29
N VAL A 112 25.25 22.58 -3.25
CA VAL A 112 26.36 23.17 -3.99
C VAL A 112 27.46 23.53 -3.00
N ILE A 113 28.68 23.09 -3.29
CA ILE A 113 29.87 23.37 -2.48
C ILE A 113 30.83 24.17 -3.34
N VAL A 114 31.23 25.34 -2.86
CA VAL A 114 32.24 26.21 -3.46
C VAL A 114 33.47 26.19 -2.56
N ASP A 115 34.57 25.64 -3.05
CA ASP A 115 35.83 25.49 -2.32
C ASP A 115 36.87 26.46 -2.91
N GLU A 116 37.39 27.35 -2.06
CA GLU A 116 38.34 28.42 -2.37
C GLU A 116 39.73 28.19 -1.75
N THR A 117 40.02 27.03 -1.13
CA THR A 117 41.30 26.74 -0.44
C THR A 117 42.58 26.78 -1.32
N GLY A 118 42.46 26.92 -2.64
CA GLY A 118 43.61 26.91 -3.57
C GLY A 118 43.56 28.00 -4.64
N ASN A 119 44.56 28.02 -5.53
CA ASN A 119 44.67 29.01 -6.62
C ASN A 119 43.51 29.01 -7.64
N ARG A 120 42.55 28.09 -7.52
CA ARG A 120 41.39 27.96 -8.40
C ARG A 120 40.17 27.57 -7.57
N THR A 121 39.10 28.35 -7.71
CA THR A 121 37.78 28.04 -7.14
C THR A 121 37.23 26.75 -7.75
N LYS A 122 36.83 25.80 -6.91
CA LYS A 122 36.17 24.56 -7.33
C LYS A 122 34.70 24.59 -6.94
N VAL A 123 33.81 24.30 -7.88
CA VAL A 123 32.37 24.20 -7.63
C VAL A 123 31.94 22.74 -7.79
N LYS A 124 31.30 22.16 -6.77
CA LYS A 124 30.73 20.81 -6.79
C LYS A 124 29.23 20.88 -6.58
N LEU A 125 28.47 20.24 -7.45
CA LEU A 125 27.03 20.02 -7.27
C LEU A 125 26.79 18.57 -6.84
N ILE A 126 26.22 18.40 -5.65
CA ILE A 126 25.79 17.13 -5.09
C ILE A 126 24.27 17.09 -5.14
N THR A 127 23.70 16.04 -5.74
CA THR A 127 22.26 15.81 -5.71
C THR A 127 21.96 14.65 -4.77
N GLY A 128 21.27 14.94 -3.66
CA GLY A 128 20.77 13.95 -2.73
C GLY A 128 19.70 13.05 -3.37
N PRO A 129 19.50 11.83 -2.82
CA PRO A 129 18.51 10.89 -3.34
C PRO A 129 17.10 11.50 -3.25
N LYS A 130 16.29 11.30 -4.30
CA LYS A 130 14.89 11.73 -4.29
C LYS A 130 14.13 10.87 -3.29
N LYS A 131 13.63 11.45 -2.21
CA LYS A 131 12.73 10.76 -1.26
C LYS A 131 11.42 10.47 -2.01
N GLU A 132 11.19 9.22 -2.39
CA GLU A 132 9.91 8.82 -3.00
C GLU A 132 8.79 9.00 -1.97
N LYS A 133 7.99 10.05 -2.15
CA LYS A 133 6.79 10.27 -1.37
C LYS A 133 5.70 9.37 -1.95
N ASP A 134 5.15 8.47 -1.12
CA ASP A 134 3.99 7.68 -1.54
C ASP A 134 2.84 8.64 -1.89
N PRO A 135 2.21 8.46 -3.06
CA PRO A 135 1.07 9.29 -3.45
C PRO A 135 -0.09 9.10 -2.48
N ASP A 136 -0.91 10.14 -2.35
CA ASP A 136 -2.05 10.09 -1.43
C ASP A 136 -3.16 9.16 -1.94
N PHE A 137 -3.21 8.91 -3.24
CA PHE A 137 -4.08 7.94 -3.88
C PHE A 137 -3.31 7.13 -4.92
N ARG A 138 -3.53 5.81 -4.97
CA ARG A 138 -2.99 4.94 -6.03
C ARG A 138 -3.96 3.82 -6.38
N THR A 139 -3.91 3.38 -7.63
CA THR A 139 -4.59 2.16 -8.07
C THR A 139 -3.59 1.10 -8.49
N TYR A 140 -3.90 -0.17 -8.24
CA TYR A 140 -3.05 -1.30 -8.63
C TYR A 140 -3.91 -2.55 -8.87
N ILE A 141 -3.32 -3.56 -9.48
CA ILE A 141 -3.95 -4.87 -9.68
C ILE A 141 -3.16 -5.89 -8.89
N ASN A 142 -3.86 -6.72 -8.11
CA ASN A 142 -3.28 -7.83 -7.38
C ASN A 142 -3.90 -9.15 -7.84
N THR A 143 -3.09 -10.21 -7.82
CA THR A 143 -3.54 -11.57 -8.11
C THR A 143 -3.43 -12.44 -6.86
N ASP A 144 -4.56 -13.01 -6.43
CA ASP A 144 -4.63 -13.99 -5.37
C ASP A 144 -4.44 -15.39 -5.95
N ILE A 145 -3.58 -16.19 -5.34
CA ILE A 145 -3.45 -17.63 -5.63
C ILE A 145 -3.46 -18.36 -4.30
N GLY A 146 -4.40 -19.29 -4.13
CA GLY A 146 -4.58 -19.96 -2.86
C GLY A 146 -5.27 -21.31 -2.95
N ILE A 147 -5.61 -21.82 -1.77
CA ILE A 147 -6.34 -23.06 -1.56
C ILE A 147 -7.62 -22.73 -0.78
N ASN A 148 -8.69 -23.41 -1.14
CA ASN A 148 -9.97 -23.40 -0.46
C ASN A 148 -10.11 -24.65 0.39
N THR A 149 -10.70 -24.46 1.56
CA THR A 149 -11.24 -25.51 2.42
C THR A 149 -12.64 -25.11 2.87
N LEU A 150 -13.30 -26.02 3.57
CA LEU A 150 -14.59 -25.79 4.21
C LEU A 150 -14.39 -25.91 5.71
N PHE A 151 -15.09 -25.08 6.47
CA PHE A 151 -15.22 -25.21 7.91
C PHE A 151 -16.61 -25.74 8.26
N GLU A 152 -16.61 -26.64 9.23
CA GLU A 152 -17.76 -27.26 9.84
C GLU A 152 -17.78 -26.87 11.32
N ASN A 153 -18.73 -26.04 11.74
CA ASN A 153 -18.82 -25.56 13.14
C ASN A 153 -17.47 -25.01 13.67
N GLY A 154 -16.70 -24.33 12.81
CA GLY A 154 -15.38 -23.77 13.15
C GLY A 154 -14.19 -24.72 13.04
N ASN A 155 -14.39 -26.00 12.69
CA ASN A 155 -13.33 -27.00 12.51
C ASN A 155 -13.20 -27.44 11.06
N ILE A 156 -12.00 -27.81 10.62
CA ILE A 156 -11.81 -28.41 9.29
C ILE A 156 -12.44 -29.81 9.33
N PRO A 157 -13.31 -30.19 8.38
CA PRO A 157 -13.86 -31.53 8.28
C PRO A 157 -12.76 -32.58 8.31
N GLY A 158 -12.91 -33.60 9.15
CA GLY A 158 -11.98 -34.72 9.21
C GLY A 158 -11.86 -35.47 7.89
N ASP A 159 -10.74 -36.18 7.71
CA ASP A 159 -10.47 -36.99 6.53
C ASP A 159 -11.56 -38.05 6.31
N GLY A 160 -11.95 -38.27 5.05
CA GLY A 160 -12.93 -39.28 4.65
C GLY A 160 -14.39 -38.82 4.64
N ASN A 161 -14.71 -37.62 5.11
CA ASN A 161 -16.06 -37.05 5.00
C ASN A 161 -16.48 -36.81 3.54
N ALA A 162 -17.79 -36.97 3.26
CA ALA A 162 -18.35 -36.85 1.92
C ALA A 162 -18.12 -35.49 1.24
N TYR A 163 -17.98 -34.44 2.04
CA TYR A 163 -17.81 -33.05 1.62
C TYR A 163 -16.39 -32.51 1.84
N SER A 164 -15.45 -33.32 2.36
CA SER A 164 -14.11 -32.86 2.69
C SER A 164 -13.35 -32.44 1.41
N PRO A 165 -12.88 -31.18 1.31
CA PRO A 165 -12.09 -30.74 0.19
C PRO A 165 -10.66 -31.30 0.22
N LYS A 166 -10.18 -31.78 -0.91
CA LYS A 166 -8.79 -32.12 -1.14
C LYS A 166 -7.94 -30.86 -1.16
N GLY A 167 -6.99 -30.71 -0.24
CA GLY A 167 -6.13 -29.52 -0.11
C GLY A 167 -5.54 -29.04 -1.44
N TRP A 168 -4.55 -29.73 -2.01
CA TRP A 168 -3.89 -29.31 -3.26
C TRP A 168 -4.78 -29.36 -4.53
N GLY A 169 -6.00 -29.88 -4.41
CA GLY A 169 -6.97 -29.97 -5.51
C GLY A 169 -7.99 -28.84 -5.55
N SER A 170 -8.12 -28.08 -4.46
CA SER A 170 -9.16 -27.10 -4.22
C SER A 170 -8.62 -25.68 -4.33
N TRP A 171 -8.13 -25.30 -5.51
CA TRP A 171 -7.47 -24.02 -5.71
C TRP A 171 -8.43 -22.82 -5.75
N ASN A 172 -7.87 -21.65 -5.47
CA ASN A 172 -8.47 -20.33 -5.55
C ASN A 172 -7.60 -19.43 -6.44
N ILE A 173 -8.23 -18.71 -7.35
CA ILE A 173 -7.57 -17.62 -8.09
C ILE A 173 -8.46 -16.38 -7.99
N GLY A 174 -7.87 -15.24 -7.65
CA GLY A 174 -8.55 -13.95 -7.57
C GLY A 174 -7.79 -12.87 -8.32
N TRP A 175 -8.49 -12.01 -9.05
CA TRP A 175 -7.95 -10.85 -9.75
C TRP A 175 -8.65 -9.62 -9.18
N ASN A 176 -7.91 -8.74 -8.52
CA ASN A 176 -8.48 -7.61 -7.80
C ASN A 176 -7.91 -6.30 -8.32
N TRP A 177 -8.78 -5.43 -8.82
CA TRP A 177 -8.45 -4.03 -9.03
C TRP A 177 -8.66 -3.27 -7.73
N MET A 178 -7.61 -2.61 -7.27
CA MET A 178 -7.54 -1.98 -5.96
C MET A 178 -7.31 -0.49 -6.11
N ALA A 179 -8.01 0.30 -5.31
CA ALA A 179 -7.80 1.72 -5.10
C ALA A 179 -7.41 1.94 -3.63
N SER A 180 -6.32 2.65 -3.38
CA SER A 180 -5.73 2.81 -2.06
C SER A 180 -5.60 4.28 -1.72
N GLN A 181 -6.35 4.70 -0.72
CA GLN A 181 -6.31 6.03 -0.15
C GLN A 181 -5.37 6.04 1.06
N LYS A 182 -4.37 6.90 1.04
CA LYS A 182 -3.52 7.17 2.20
C LYS A 182 -4.30 8.07 3.16
N LEU A 183 -4.36 7.64 4.43
CA LEU A 183 -4.97 8.43 5.50
C LEU A 183 -3.91 9.21 6.28
N SER A 184 -2.79 8.55 6.57
CA SER A 184 -1.61 9.13 7.20
C SER A 184 -0.39 8.26 6.91
N LYS A 185 0.79 8.62 7.41
CA LYS A 185 2.01 7.83 7.24
C LYS A 185 1.76 6.38 7.70
N GLY A 186 1.96 5.42 6.80
CA GLY A 186 1.79 3.98 7.09
C GLY A 186 0.37 3.50 7.34
N ARG A 187 -0.67 4.33 7.12
CA ARG A 187 -2.08 3.96 7.30
C ARG A 187 -2.85 4.23 6.01
N TYR A 188 -3.46 3.19 5.47
CA TYR A 188 -4.16 3.25 4.20
C TYR A 188 -5.55 2.62 4.32
N TRP A 189 -6.47 3.12 3.51
CA TRP A 189 -7.77 2.53 3.29
C TRP A 189 -7.84 2.03 1.85
N ASP A 190 -8.00 0.73 1.70
CA ASP A 190 -8.07 0.06 0.42
C ASP A 190 -9.53 -0.26 0.05
N PHE A 191 -9.86 -0.08 -1.21
CA PHE A 191 -11.14 -0.45 -1.82
C PHE A 191 -10.84 -1.32 -3.05
N GLY A 192 -11.58 -2.40 -3.25
CA GLY A 192 -11.30 -3.32 -4.33
C GLY A 192 -12.55 -3.84 -5.03
N LEU A 193 -12.43 -4.01 -6.34
CA LEU A 193 -13.34 -4.81 -7.16
C LEU A 193 -12.57 -6.00 -7.68
N GLY A 194 -13.09 -7.21 -7.49
CA GLY A 194 -12.36 -8.43 -7.82
C GLY A 194 -13.19 -9.49 -8.52
N LEU A 195 -12.56 -10.25 -9.41
CA LEU A 195 -13.09 -11.51 -9.94
C LEU A 195 -12.38 -12.66 -9.28
N SER A 196 -13.11 -13.69 -8.87
CA SER A 196 -12.49 -14.87 -8.26
C SER A 196 -13.10 -16.16 -8.74
N TRP A 197 -12.29 -17.21 -8.79
CA TRP A 197 -12.65 -18.56 -9.18
C TRP A 197 -12.29 -19.53 -8.07
N TYR A 198 -13.34 -20.11 -7.50
CA TYR A 198 -13.27 -21.05 -6.42
C TYR A 198 -13.42 -22.45 -7.01
N ASN A 199 -12.59 -23.36 -6.55
CA ASN A 199 -12.71 -24.77 -6.86
C ASN A 199 -12.59 -25.56 -5.56
N PHE A 200 -13.59 -26.40 -5.29
CA PHE A 200 -13.57 -27.37 -4.21
C PHE A 200 -13.61 -28.74 -4.84
N LYS A 201 -12.46 -29.43 -4.81
CA LYS A 201 -12.36 -30.82 -5.24
C LYS A 201 -12.54 -31.70 -4.02
N LEU A 202 -13.44 -32.67 -4.05
CA LEU A 202 -13.59 -33.61 -2.95
C LEU A 202 -12.36 -34.51 -2.82
N ASP A 203 -11.99 -34.85 -1.60
CA ASP A 203 -10.89 -35.79 -1.36
C ASP A 203 -11.28 -37.22 -1.75
N ASN A 204 -12.47 -37.66 -1.35
CA ASN A 204 -13.03 -38.93 -1.83
C ASN A 204 -13.69 -38.72 -3.22
N PRO A 205 -13.13 -39.30 -4.29
CA PRO A 205 -13.60 -39.05 -5.65
C PRO A 205 -14.86 -39.85 -6.03
N ASN A 206 -15.35 -40.76 -5.17
CA ASN A 206 -16.55 -41.56 -5.42
C ASN A 206 -17.85 -40.82 -5.06
N TYR A 207 -17.76 -39.74 -4.29
CA TYR A 207 -18.92 -38.89 -4.01
C TYR A 207 -19.22 -37.96 -5.18
N GLN A 208 -20.45 -37.95 -5.65
CA GLN A 208 -20.94 -37.00 -6.65
C GLN A 208 -21.78 -35.90 -5.98
N ILE A 209 -21.50 -34.66 -6.35
CA ILE A 209 -22.27 -33.49 -5.89
C ILE A 209 -23.43 -33.25 -6.87
N LEU A 210 -24.66 -33.41 -6.37
CA LEU A 210 -25.90 -33.24 -7.13
C LEU A 210 -26.81 -32.22 -6.47
N GLY A 211 -27.56 -31.48 -7.28
CA GLY A 211 -28.66 -30.67 -6.80
C GLY A 211 -29.91 -31.53 -6.62
N THR A 212 -30.65 -31.31 -5.53
CA THR A 212 -31.92 -31.94 -5.20
C THR A 212 -32.98 -30.85 -4.92
N GLU A 213 -34.24 -31.25 -4.70
CA GLU A 213 -35.28 -30.30 -4.23
C GLU A 213 -34.92 -29.71 -2.86
N ASP A 214 -34.28 -30.52 -2.01
CA ASP A 214 -33.73 -30.14 -0.71
C ASP A 214 -32.29 -29.55 -0.79
N GLY A 215 -31.93 -28.98 -1.95
CA GLY A 215 -30.66 -28.28 -2.12
C GLY A 215 -29.55 -29.13 -2.72
N VAL A 216 -28.61 -29.64 -1.90
CA VAL A 216 -27.45 -30.39 -2.37
C VAL A 216 -27.32 -31.75 -1.68
N ALA A 217 -26.96 -32.77 -2.45
CA ALA A 217 -26.65 -34.11 -1.96
C ALA A 217 -25.24 -34.54 -2.40
N PHE A 218 -24.53 -35.20 -1.47
CA PHE A 218 -23.27 -35.88 -1.73
C PHE A 218 -23.54 -37.38 -1.84
N VAL A 219 -23.74 -37.85 -3.06
CA VAL A 219 -24.13 -39.25 -3.32
C VAL A 219 -22.89 -40.10 -3.51
N ASN A 220 -22.69 -41.12 -2.66
CA ASN A 220 -21.64 -42.10 -2.86
C ASN A 220 -22.02 -43.01 -4.05
N ARG A 221 -21.27 -42.92 -5.15
CA ARG A 221 -21.51 -43.70 -6.36
C ARG A 221 -20.73 -45.01 -6.29
N THR A 222 -21.37 -46.09 -5.84
CA THR A 222 -20.79 -47.44 -5.80
C THR A 222 -20.94 -48.20 -7.11
N ASP A 223 -21.74 -47.68 -8.03
CA ASP A 223 -22.01 -48.22 -9.37
C ASP A 223 -20.93 -47.86 -10.40
N VAL A 224 -19.99 -46.97 -10.05
CA VAL A 224 -18.90 -46.52 -10.91
C VAL A 224 -17.60 -46.34 -10.11
N ASN A 225 -16.46 -46.31 -10.79
CA ASN A 225 -15.17 -45.96 -10.20
C ASN A 225 -14.88 -44.46 -10.40
N GLY A 226 -14.94 -43.67 -9.33
CA GLY A 226 -14.75 -42.23 -9.33
C GLY A 226 -13.27 -41.81 -9.39
N PHE A 227 -12.93 -40.88 -10.29
CA PHE A 227 -11.58 -40.30 -10.39
C PHE A 227 -11.51 -38.86 -9.87
N LYS A 228 -12.62 -38.12 -9.97
CA LYS A 228 -12.65 -36.70 -9.63
C LYS A 228 -14.08 -36.24 -9.43
N SER A 229 -14.34 -35.66 -8.27
CA SER A 229 -15.55 -34.89 -8.00
C SER A 229 -15.16 -33.49 -7.55
N LYS A 230 -15.76 -32.47 -8.16
CA LYS A 230 -15.49 -31.08 -7.79
C LYS A 230 -16.67 -30.17 -8.11
N VAL A 231 -16.84 -29.15 -7.28
CA VAL A 231 -17.68 -27.99 -7.59
C VAL A 231 -16.79 -26.77 -7.79
N SER A 232 -17.18 -25.88 -8.69
CA SER A 232 -16.44 -24.65 -8.94
C SER A 232 -17.42 -23.50 -9.12
N ALA A 233 -17.04 -22.33 -8.66
CA ALA A 233 -17.85 -21.13 -8.69
C ALA A 233 -17.01 -19.92 -9.05
N SER A 234 -17.60 -18.96 -9.75
CA SER A 234 -16.96 -17.67 -10.07
C SER A 234 -17.75 -16.54 -9.44
N TYR A 235 -17.06 -15.58 -8.84
CA TYR A 235 -17.67 -14.46 -8.12
C TYR A 235 -17.10 -13.13 -8.58
N LEU A 236 -17.96 -12.12 -8.65
CA LEU A 236 -17.59 -10.70 -8.62
C LEU A 236 -17.63 -10.26 -7.15
N ASN A 237 -16.55 -9.69 -6.66
CA ASN A 237 -16.39 -9.28 -5.27
C ASN A 237 -16.18 -7.77 -5.19
N VAL A 238 -16.65 -7.20 -4.09
CA VAL A 238 -16.31 -5.86 -3.61
C VAL A 238 -15.68 -6.04 -2.24
N LEU A 239 -14.56 -5.38 -1.98
CA LEU A 239 -13.87 -5.46 -0.69
C LEU A 239 -13.38 -4.10 -0.25
N THR A 240 -13.23 -3.94 1.05
CA THR A 240 -12.52 -2.80 1.61
C THR A 240 -11.70 -3.26 2.79
N MET A 241 -10.48 -2.72 2.93
CA MET A 241 -9.55 -3.13 3.96
C MET A 241 -8.84 -1.93 4.55
N TYR A 242 -8.69 -1.93 5.86
CA TYR A 242 -7.78 -1.03 6.53
C TYR A 242 -6.40 -1.67 6.58
N ARG A 243 -5.39 -0.96 6.06
CA ARG A 243 -4.01 -1.45 5.96
C ARG A 243 -3.05 -0.61 6.80
N LEU A 244 -2.31 -1.29 7.66
CA LEU A 244 -1.18 -0.78 8.44
C LEU A 244 0.13 -1.27 7.83
N ASP A 245 1.03 -0.34 7.52
CA ASP A 245 2.37 -0.61 7.01
C ASP A 245 3.40 -0.12 8.03
N PHE A 246 3.94 -1.05 8.82
CA PHE A 246 4.92 -0.75 9.86
C PHE A 246 6.28 -0.33 9.29
N GLY A 247 6.61 -0.74 8.07
CA GLY A 247 7.83 -0.31 7.38
C GLY A 247 7.79 1.17 7.04
N LYS A 248 6.61 1.65 6.66
CA LYS A 248 6.36 3.07 6.42
C LYS A 248 6.23 3.87 7.71
N LEU A 249 5.70 3.29 8.80
CA LEU A 249 5.63 3.98 10.11
C LEU A 249 7.02 4.25 10.69
N ASN A 250 7.91 3.25 10.64
CA ASN A 250 9.24 3.29 11.28
C ASN A 250 10.36 3.68 10.32
N ASP A 251 10.05 4.24 9.15
CA ASP A 251 11.01 4.58 8.08
C ASP A 251 11.95 3.43 7.67
N SER A 252 11.56 2.18 7.95
CA SER A 252 12.29 0.95 7.62
C SER A 252 12.03 0.49 6.17
N GLY A 253 11.35 1.31 5.37
CA GLY A 253 11.11 1.07 3.95
C GLY A 253 10.33 -0.21 3.69
N ARG A 254 10.92 -1.12 2.90
CA ARG A 254 10.30 -2.39 2.46
C ARG A 254 10.45 -3.54 3.46
N ASP A 255 11.26 -3.36 4.51
CA ASP A 255 11.56 -4.41 5.49
C ASP A 255 10.56 -4.49 6.65
N GLY A 256 9.47 -3.71 6.59
CA GLY A 256 8.43 -3.75 7.60
C GLY A 256 7.31 -4.75 7.32
N LEU A 257 6.66 -5.18 8.40
CA LEU A 257 5.42 -5.93 8.36
C LEU A 257 4.29 -5.03 7.82
N ARG A 258 3.41 -5.60 7.01
CA ARG A 258 2.16 -4.99 6.57
C ARG A 258 1.01 -5.87 7.00
N VAL A 259 -0.04 -5.28 7.56
CA VAL A 259 -1.24 -6.01 7.96
C VAL A 259 -2.45 -5.28 7.38
N ALA A 260 -3.35 -6.00 6.74
CA ALA A 260 -4.62 -5.45 6.29
C ALA A 260 -5.78 -6.33 6.75
N ILE A 261 -6.91 -5.71 7.07
CA ILE A 261 -8.13 -6.45 7.43
C ILE A 261 -9.36 -5.67 6.99
N GLY A 262 -10.38 -6.38 6.53
CA GLY A 262 -11.68 -5.78 6.32
C GLY A 262 -12.70 -6.70 5.67
N PRO A 263 -13.95 -6.22 5.55
CA PRO A 263 -15.03 -7.00 5.01
C PRO A 263 -14.96 -7.10 3.48
N TYR A 264 -15.59 -8.13 2.95
CA TYR A 264 -15.93 -8.22 1.54
C TYR A 264 -17.32 -8.80 1.34
N ALA A 265 -17.88 -8.52 0.18
CA ALA A 265 -19.09 -9.15 -0.32
C ALA A 265 -18.89 -9.55 -1.78
N GLY A 266 -19.64 -10.52 -2.26
CA GLY A 266 -19.55 -10.96 -3.64
C GLY A 266 -20.84 -11.59 -4.16
N TYR A 267 -20.99 -11.53 -5.48
CA TYR A 267 -22.11 -12.10 -6.20
C TYR A 267 -21.61 -13.14 -7.19
N ARG A 268 -22.28 -14.30 -7.23
CA ARG A 268 -21.91 -15.44 -8.05
C ARG A 268 -22.27 -15.19 -9.51
N LEU A 269 -21.27 -15.24 -10.36
CA LEU A 269 -21.42 -15.14 -11.82
C LEU A 269 -21.69 -16.49 -12.48
N GLY A 270 -21.27 -17.58 -11.84
CA GLY A 270 -21.36 -18.92 -12.42
C GLY A 270 -21.01 -20.02 -11.43
N GLY A 271 -21.44 -21.24 -11.75
CA GLY A 271 -21.16 -22.41 -10.93
C GLY A 271 -21.31 -23.71 -11.72
N ARG A 272 -20.40 -24.66 -11.53
CA ARG A 272 -20.43 -25.96 -12.21
C ARG A 272 -19.92 -27.08 -11.32
N SER A 273 -20.67 -28.17 -11.25
CA SER A 273 -20.18 -29.45 -10.73
C SER A 273 -19.62 -30.29 -11.86
N LYS A 274 -18.57 -31.05 -11.56
CA LYS A 274 -17.91 -31.97 -12.48
C LYS A 274 -17.59 -33.26 -11.76
N PHE A 275 -18.12 -34.36 -12.29
CA PHE A 275 -17.82 -35.72 -11.85
C PHE A 275 -17.16 -36.49 -12.98
N VAL A 276 -16.07 -37.21 -12.70
CA VAL A 276 -15.32 -38.00 -13.68
C VAL A 276 -15.21 -39.41 -13.13
N TYR A 277 -15.65 -40.38 -13.90
CA TYR A 277 -15.76 -41.78 -13.48
C TYR A 277 -15.52 -42.74 -14.64
N ARG A 278 -15.46 -44.03 -14.32
CA ARG A 278 -15.51 -45.15 -15.26
C ARG A 278 -16.57 -46.13 -14.79
N GLU A 279 -17.37 -46.65 -15.71
CA GLU A 279 -18.38 -47.68 -15.41
C GLU A 279 -17.71 -48.99 -15.02
N LEU A 280 -18.34 -49.76 -14.12
CA LEU A 280 -17.84 -51.07 -13.71
C LEU A 280 -17.81 -52.00 -14.93
N GLY A 281 -16.64 -52.60 -15.21
CA GLY A 281 -16.42 -53.43 -16.41
C GLY A 281 -16.31 -52.68 -17.74
N GLY A 282 -16.51 -51.36 -17.75
CA GLY A 282 -16.41 -50.54 -18.96
C GLY A 282 -14.99 -50.04 -19.26
N SER A 283 -14.67 -49.87 -20.54
CA SER A 283 -13.45 -49.17 -20.98
C SER A 283 -13.72 -47.68 -21.22
N GLY A 284 -12.88 -46.80 -20.66
CA GLY A 284 -12.94 -45.35 -20.90
C GLY A 284 -13.30 -44.51 -19.67
N ARG A 285 -13.02 -43.20 -19.73
CA ARG A 285 -13.41 -42.24 -18.68
C ARG A 285 -14.59 -41.41 -19.16
N LYS A 286 -15.68 -41.40 -18.41
CA LYS A 286 -16.84 -40.53 -18.60
C LYS A 286 -16.75 -39.30 -17.71
N LYS A 287 -17.47 -38.24 -18.08
CA LYS A 287 -17.42 -36.95 -17.39
C LYS A 287 -18.76 -36.24 -17.45
N ASP A 288 -19.38 -36.12 -16.29
CA ASP A 288 -20.61 -35.37 -16.12
C ASP A 288 -20.30 -33.94 -15.70
N LYS A 289 -21.02 -33.00 -16.28
CA LYS A 289 -20.95 -31.59 -15.91
C LYS A 289 -22.37 -31.06 -15.76
N THR A 290 -22.71 -30.61 -14.57
CA THR A 290 -24.02 -30.04 -14.27
C THR A 290 -23.85 -28.61 -13.76
N SER A 291 -24.83 -27.76 -14.06
CA SER A 291 -24.86 -26.43 -13.46
C SER A 291 -24.96 -26.59 -11.94
N ALA A 292 -24.14 -25.85 -11.20
CA ALA A 292 -24.23 -25.80 -9.74
C ALA A 292 -25.15 -24.66 -9.27
N GLY A 293 -25.89 -24.07 -10.21
CA GLY A 293 -26.73 -22.90 -10.00
C GLY A 293 -27.83 -23.09 -8.95
N SER A 294 -28.42 -24.28 -8.90
CA SER A 294 -29.58 -24.60 -8.06
C SER A 294 -29.26 -24.77 -6.57
N TYR A 295 -27.99 -24.96 -6.21
CA TYR A 295 -27.61 -25.28 -4.82
C TYR A 295 -26.46 -24.46 -4.27
N LEU A 296 -25.68 -23.74 -5.09
CA LEU A 296 -24.64 -22.82 -4.59
C LEU A 296 -25.21 -21.45 -4.24
N ASN A 297 -24.74 -20.89 -3.13
CA ASN A 297 -25.15 -19.56 -2.71
C ASN A 297 -24.81 -18.50 -3.77
N ASN A 298 -25.73 -17.57 -4.01
CA ASN A 298 -25.53 -16.50 -5.00
C ASN A 298 -24.77 -15.33 -4.41
N VAL A 299 -24.92 -15.10 -3.12
CA VAL A 299 -24.23 -14.05 -2.39
C VAL A 299 -23.21 -14.71 -1.47
N ARG A 300 -22.08 -14.02 -1.29
CA ARG A 300 -21.15 -14.34 -0.23
C ARG A 300 -20.68 -13.07 0.46
N PHE A 301 -20.41 -13.16 1.74
CA PHE A 301 -19.81 -12.07 2.50
C PHE A 301 -19.00 -12.63 3.65
N GLY A 302 -17.98 -11.89 4.05
CA GLY A 302 -17.00 -12.39 4.99
C GLY A 302 -15.96 -11.36 5.35
N ILE A 303 -14.90 -11.86 5.97
CA ILE A 303 -13.74 -11.06 6.36
C ILE A 303 -12.50 -11.55 5.62
N ARG A 304 -11.71 -10.61 5.13
CA ARG A 304 -10.40 -10.83 4.51
C ARG A 304 -9.33 -10.24 5.41
N GLY A 305 -8.26 -10.99 5.62
CA GLY A 305 -7.05 -10.55 6.29
C GLY A 305 -5.83 -10.77 5.43
N GLU A 306 -4.88 -9.85 5.48
CA GLU A 306 -3.60 -9.93 4.78
C GLU A 306 -2.45 -9.65 5.71
N ILE A 307 -1.37 -10.41 5.56
CA ILE A 307 -0.11 -10.21 6.28
C ILE A 307 1.01 -10.24 5.24
N GLY A 308 1.68 -9.12 5.06
CA GLY A 308 2.76 -8.96 4.08
C GLY A 308 4.10 -8.67 4.72
N PHE A 309 5.14 -9.22 4.14
CA PHE A 309 6.53 -8.94 4.48
C PHE A 309 7.34 -8.84 3.19
N ARG A 310 8.04 -7.72 2.99
CA ARG A 310 8.80 -7.43 1.75
C ARG A 310 7.94 -7.55 0.50
N SER A 311 8.25 -8.51 -0.37
CA SER A 311 7.56 -8.74 -1.65
C SER A 311 6.47 -9.80 -1.56
N ILE A 312 6.30 -10.45 -0.41
CA ILE A 312 5.35 -11.56 -0.23
C ILE A 312 4.20 -11.05 0.64
N THR A 313 2.97 -11.31 0.20
CA THR A 313 1.78 -11.04 0.99
C THR A 313 0.95 -12.30 1.07
N PHE A 314 0.65 -12.74 2.29
CA PHE A 314 -0.29 -13.82 2.56
C PHE A 314 -1.69 -13.24 2.73
N PHE A 315 -2.70 -13.93 2.22
CA PHE A 315 -4.10 -13.59 2.48
C PHE A 315 -4.85 -14.77 3.07
N SER A 316 -5.92 -14.45 3.79
CA SER A 316 -6.95 -15.40 4.19
C SER A 316 -8.34 -14.76 4.09
N THR A 317 -9.35 -15.57 3.79
CA THR A 317 -10.75 -15.16 3.73
C THR A 317 -11.63 -16.18 4.43
N TYR A 318 -12.60 -15.71 5.20
CA TYR A 318 -13.60 -16.55 5.84
C TYR A 318 -15.01 -16.05 5.50
N ASP A 319 -15.83 -16.93 4.91
CA ASP A 319 -17.22 -16.64 4.55
C ASP A 319 -18.13 -16.87 5.75
N PHE A 320 -18.91 -15.85 6.10
CA PHE A 320 -19.90 -15.96 7.18
C PHE A 320 -21.13 -16.74 6.76
N ASN A 321 -21.44 -16.77 5.46
CA ASN A 321 -22.55 -17.54 4.92
C ASN A 321 -22.07 -18.91 4.39
N PRO A 322 -22.94 -19.94 4.41
CA PRO A 322 -22.59 -21.25 3.88
C PRO A 322 -22.44 -21.22 2.35
N LEU A 323 -21.61 -22.14 1.83
CA LEU A 323 -21.37 -22.30 0.39
C LEU A 323 -22.65 -22.67 -0.37
N PHE A 324 -23.54 -23.43 0.28
CA PHE A 324 -24.77 -23.95 -0.28
C PHE A 324 -25.97 -23.10 0.15
N GLN A 325 -26.97 -22.95 -0.72
CA GLN A 325 -28.17 -22.13 -0.45
C GLN A 325 -29.02 -22.73 0.65
N GLN A 326 -29.30 -24.03 0.55
CA GLN A 326 -29.98 -24.75 1.61
C GLN A 326 -28.94 -25.24 2.62
N PRO A 327 -29.16 -25.00 3.92
CA PRO A 327 -28.23 -25.38 4.96
C PRO A 327 -28.10 -26.91 4.99
N LEU A 328 -26.87 -27.37 4.96
CA LEU A 328 -26.56 -28.76 5.27
C LEU A 328 -26.47 -28.90 6.79
N ASN A 329 -26.76 -30.09 7.31
CA ASN A 329 -26.33 -30.45 8.65
C ASN A 329 -25.13 -31.37 8.51
N PRO A 330 -23.90 -30.88 8.65
CA PRO A 330 -23.50 -29.57 9.19
C PRO A 330 -23.31 -28.45 8.14
N ASN A 331 -23.39 -27.19 8.55
CA ASN A 331 -23.21 -26.04 7.65
C ASN A 331 -21.74 -25.88 7.25
N LEU A 332 -21.51 -25.70 5.95
CA LEU A 332 -20.16 -25.65 5.38
C LEU A 332 -19.80 -24.23 4.94
N HIS A 333 -18.85 -23.64 5.66
CA HIS A 333 -18.39 -22.26 5.45
C HIS A 333 -17.07 -22.25 4.68
N PRO A 334 -16.99 -21.60 3.52
CA PRO A 334 -15.73 -21.43 2.81
C PRO A 334 -14.65 -20.73 3.64
N PHE A 335 -13.45 -21.29 3.61
CA PHE A 335 -12.23 -20.62 4.03
C PHE A 335 -11.19 -20.73 2.91
N SER A 336 -10.49 -19.64 2.63
CA SER A 336 -9.44 -19.63 1.62
C SER A 336 -8.21 -18.97 2.18
N PHE A 337 -7.03 -19.45 1.76
CA PHE A 337 -5.76 -18.84 2.14
C PHE A 337 -4.72 -19.03 1.04
N GLY A 338 -3.74 -18.14 0.97
CA GLY A 338 -2.74 -18.19 -0.09
C GLY A 338 -1.85 -16.95 -0.15
N LEU A 339 -1.33 -16.69 -1.34
CA LEU A 339 -0.43 -15.56 -1.62
C LEU A 339 -1.10 -14.54 -2.54
N VAL A 340 -0.69 -13.29 -2.38
CA VAL A 340 -1.06 -12.15 -3.22
C VAL A 340 0.19 -11.68 -3.96
N PHE A 341 0.07 -11.52 -5.27
CA PHE A 341 1.12 -11.07 -6.19
C PHE A 341 0.79 -9.72 -6.83
#